data_AF-A0A524BLP8-F1
#
_entry.id   AF-A0A524BLP8-F1
#
_cell.length_a   1.000
_cell.length_b   1.000
_cell.length_c   1.000
_cell.angle_alpha   90.00
_cell.angle_beta   90.00
_cell.angle_gamma   90.00
#
_symmetry.space_group_name_H-M   'P 1'
#
loop_
_entity.id
_entity.type
_entity.pdbx_description
1 polymer ?
#
loop_
_entity_poly.entity_id
_entity_poly.type
_entity_poly.pdbx_seq_one_letter_code
_entity_poly.pdbx_strand_id
1 'polypeptide(L)'
;MAQVDSADIQAYARDGAVVLRGIFTPEQVELVRAGVTRNLAEPGPLAAVASDESDAGRFIEDFCNWQRIPEYEEFIRTSPAADIARQLMQ
;
A
#
# COMPACT_ATOMS: atom_id res chain seq x y z
N MET A 1 16.62 -9.72 2.72
CA MET A 1 16.04 -8.46 3.22
C MET A 1 15.97 -7.50 2.03
N ALA A 2 14.86 -6.80 1.83
CA ALA A 2 14.77 -5.79 0.78
C ALA A 2 15.81 -4.69 1.07
N GLN A 3 16.69 -4.45 0.11
CA GLN A 3 17.81 -3.53 0.26
C GLN A 3 17.42 -2.20 -0.37
N VAL A 4 17.46 -1.14 0.44
CA VAL A 4 17.31 0.24 -0.01
C VAL A 4 18.72 0.83 -0.11
N ASP A 5 19.05 1.47 -1.23
CA ASP A 5 20.38 2.04 -1.41
C ASP A 5 20.50 3.43 -0.75
N SER A 6 21.74 3.93 -0.60
CA SER A 6 21.95 5.25 0.00
C SER A 6 21.44 6.40 -0.86
N ALA A 7 21.34 6.22 -2.18
CA ALA A 7 20.81 7.22 -3.08
C ALA A 7 19.28 7.33 -2.92
N ASP A 8 18.58 6.23 -2.70
CA ASP A 8 17.16 6.15 -2.44
C ASP A 8 16.80 6.83 -1.12
N ILE A 9 17.60 6.60 -0.06
CA ILE A 9 17.43 7.25 1.24
C ILE A 9 17.61 8.77 1.10
N GLN A 10 18.66 9.21 0.39
CA GLN A 10 18.90 10.63 0.16
C GLN A 10 17.81 11.27 -0.71
N ALA A 11 17.31 10.55 -1.72
CA ALA A 11 16.21 11.00 -2.56
C ALA A 11 14.93 11.13 -1.74
N TYR A 12 14.60 10.15 -0.90
CA TYR A 12 13.44 10.22 -0.01
C TYR A 12 13.54 11.39 0.98
N ALA A 13 14.69 11.60 1.61
CA ALA A 13 14.90 12.70 2.55
C ALA A 13 14.78 14.08 1.88
N ARG A 14 15.22 14.22 0.62
CA ARG A 14 15.17 15.47 -0.13
C ARG A 14 13.79 15.74 -0.74
N ASP A 15 13.18 14.72 -1.34
CA ASP A 15 12.01 14.85 -2.21
C ASP A 15 10.70 14.46 -1.50
N GLY A 16 10.79 13.83 -0.32
CA GLY A 16 9.65 13.30 0.44
C GLY A 16 9.07 11.99 -0.11
N ALA A 17 9.57 11.52 -1.25
CA ALA A 17 9.17 10.27 -1.90
C ALA A 17 10.31 9.70 -2.77
N VAL A 18 10.33 8.38 -2.97
CA VAL A 18 11.31 7.70 -3.83
C VAL A 18 10.68 6.48 -4.51
N VAL A 19 11.18 6.11 -5.70
CA VAL A 19 10.70 4.95 -6.47
C VAL A 19 11.62 3.75 -6.26
N LEU A 20 11.09 2.71 -5.60
CA LEU A 20 11.76 1.42 -5.47
C LEU A 20 11.13 0.41 -6.44
N ARG A 21 11.91 -0.12 -7.38
CA ARG A 21 11.40 -1.05 -8.41
C ARG A 21 11.67 -2.50 -8.02
N GLY A 22 10.67 -3.37 -8.16
CA GLY A 22 10.80 -4.81 -7.91
C GLY A 22 11.00 -5.18 -6.44
N ILE A 23 10.56 -4.32 -5.52
CA ILE A 23 10.80 -4.50 -4.07
C ILE A 23 9.89 -5.55 -3.43
N PHE A 24 8.71 -5.79 -4.01
CA PHE A 24 7.74 -6.80 -3.58
C PHE A 24 7.69 -7.95 -4.59
N THR A 25 7.48 -9.17 -4.10
CA THR A 25 7.37 -10.34 -4.97
C THR A 25 6.03 -10.35 -5.72
N PRO A 26 5.92 -11.08 -6.85
CA PRO A 26 4.64 -11.24 -7.55
C PRO A 26 3.50 -11.74 -6.64
N GLU A 27 3.81 -12.65 -5.72
CA GLU A 27 2.84 -13.23 -4.77
C GLU A 27 2.33 -12.18 -3.78
N GLN A 28 3.22 -11.31 -3.27
CA GLN A 28 2.84 -10.21 -2.38
C GLN A 28 1.97 -9.18 -3.09
N VAL A 29 2.26 -8.90 -4.36
CA VAL A 29 1.42 -8.01 -5.18
C VAL A 29 0.03 -8.62 -5.38
N GLU A 30 -0.05 -9.92 -5.64
CA GLU A 30 -1.33 -10.60 -5.82
C GLU A 30 -2.13 -10.70 -4.51
N LEU A 31 -1.46 -10.91 -3.38
CA LEU A 31 -2.07 -10.85 -2.05
C LEU A 31 -2.79 -9.51 -1.82
N VAL A 32 -2.10 -8.38 -2.06
CA VAL A 32 -2.70 -7.05 -1.90
C VAL A 32 -3.84 -6.82 -2.91
N ARG A 33 -3.71 -7.32 -4.15
CA ARG A 33 -4.78 -7.25 -5.16
C ARG A 33 -6.06 -7.95 -4.69
N ALA A 34 -5.93 -9.14 -4.11
CA ALA A 34 -7.05 -9.85 -3.52
C ALA A 34 -7.67 -9.06 -2.35
N GLY A 35 -6.84 -8.46 -1.48
CA GLY A 35 -7.30 -7.58 -0.40
C GLY A 35 -8.09 -6.35 -0.90
N VAL A 36 -7.61 -5.68 -1.96
CA VAL A 36 -8.32 -4.56 -2.61
C VAL A 36 -9.65 -5.02 -3.17
N THR A 37 -9.69 -6.18 -3.83
CA THR A 37 -10.91 -6.74 -4.40
C THR A 37 -11.95 -7.01 -3.32
N ARG A 38 -11.54 -7.60 -2.19
CA ARG A 38 -12.43 -7.79 -1.02
C ARG A 38 -12.89 -6.46 -0.44
N ASN A 39 -11.99 -5.49 -0.27
CA ASN A 39 -12.34 -4.18 0.27
C ASN A 39 -13.44 -3.49 -0.55
N LEU A 40 -13.33 -3.56 -1.87
CA LEU A 40 -14.30 -2.94 -2.77
C LEU A 40 -15.65 -3.68 -2.79
N ALA A 41 -15.66 -4.99 -2.58
CA ALA A 41 -16.87 -5.81 -2.50
C ALA A 41 -17.58 -5.70 -1.14
N GLU A 42 -16.80 -5.55 -0.06
CA GLU A 42 -17.25 -5.51 1.32
C GLU A 42 -16.61 -4.29 2.03
N PRO A 43 -17.04 -3.06 1.68
CA PRO A 43 -16.47 -1.85 2.26
C PRO A 43 -16.68 -1.75 3.77
N GLY A 44 -15.75 -1.10 4.45
CA GLY A 44 -15.79 -0.80 5.86
C GLY A 44 -16.79 0.30 6.20
N PRO A 45 -17.02 0.55 7.51
CA PRO A 45 -17.96 1.56 7.98
C PRO A 45 -17.53 3.00 7.64
N LEU A 46 -16.27 3.20 7.26
CA LEU A 46 -15.70 4.50 6.90
C LEU A 46 -15.47 4.62 5.39
N ALA A 47 -16.10 3.76 4.58
CA ALA A 47 -16.02 3.87 3.14
C ALA A 47 -16.79 5.09 2.63
N ALA A 48 -16.14 5.87 1.76
CA ALA A 48 -16.73 7.00 1.07
C ALA A 48 -16.32 6.98 -0.40
N VAL A 49 -17.30 7.23 -1.28
CA VAL A 49 -17.04 7.47 -2.70
C VAL A 49 -17.03 8.98 -2.89
N ALA A 50 -15.89 9.54 -3.28
CA ALA A 50 -15.74 11.00 -3.46
C ALA A 50 -15.95 11.45 -4.91
N SER A 51 -16.05 10.51 -5.85
CA SER A 51 -16.42 10.77 -7.25
C SER A 51 -17.92 10.70 -7.47
N ASP A 52 -18.43 11.52 -8.38
CA ASP A 52 -19.82 11.42 -8.86
C ASP A 52 -19.96 10.37 -9.97
N GLU A 53 -21.19 9.92 -10.24
CA GLU A 53 -21.47 8.97 -11.33
C GLU A 53 -21.12 9.51 -12.73
N SER A 54 -21.07 10.84 -12.88
CA SER A 54 -20.69 11.50 -14.13
C SER A 54 -19.19 11.65 -14.31
N ASP A 55 -18.38 11.38 -13.28
CA ASP A 55 -16.93 11.46 -13.39
C ASP A 55 -16.37 10.31 -14.23
N ALA A 56 -15.25 10.56 -14.92
CA ALA A 56 -14.63 9.57 -15.80
C ALA A 56 -14.07 8.33 -15.08
N GLY A 57 -14.06 8.32 -13.75
CA GLY A 57 -13.56 7.24 -12.93
C GLY A 57 -14.12 7.26 -11.51
N ARG A 58 -13.96 6.14 -10.81
CA ARG A 58 -14.41 5.98 -9.43
C ARG A 58 -13.28 6.28 -8.46
N PHE A 59 -13.48 7.23 -7.56
CA PHE A 59 -12.58 7.51 -6.44
C PHE A 59 -13.25 7.09 -5.14
N ILE A 60 -12.66 6.11 -4.46
CA ILE A 60 -13.14 5.57 -3.20
C ILE A 60 -12.02 5.61 -2.17
N GLU A 61 -12.35 6.03 -0.97
CA GLU A 61 -11.54 5.86 0.22
C GLU A 61 -12.25 4.92 1.19
N ASP A 62 -11.47 4.15 1.93
CA ASP A 62 -12.00 3.31 3.00
C ASP A 62 -10.94 3.12 4.07
N PHE A 63 -11.15 3.78 5.21
CA PHE A 63 -10.09 4.04 6.17
C PHE A 63 -9.88 2.91 7.18
N CYS A 64 -8.60 2.63 7.47
CA CYS A 64 -8.13 1.70 8.50
C CYS A 64 -8.67 0.25 8.40
N ASN A 65 -8.70 -0.32 7.19
CA ASN A 65 -9.23 -1.67 6.96
C ASN A 65 -8.25 -2.81 7.24
N TRP A 66 -6.98 -2.53 7.53
CA TRP A 66 -5.95 -3.57 7.53
C TRP A 66 -6.17 -4.68 8.58
N GLN A 67 -6.86 -4.39 9.67
CA GLN A 67 -7.21 -5.37 10.71
C GLN A 67 -8.44 -6.21 10.35
N ARG A 68 -9.27 -5.73 9.42
CA ARG A 68 -10.51 -6.38 8.99
C ARG A 68 -10.28 -7.26 7.76
N ILE A 69 -9.28 -6.93 6.95
CA ILE A 69 -8.98 -7.59 5.68
C ILE A 69 -7.73 -8.46 5.85
N PRO A 70 -7.88 -9.79 5.90
CA PRO A 70 -6.78 -10.72 6.13
C PRO A 70 -5.55 -10.51 5.22
N GLU A 71 -5.74 -10.20 3.93
CA GLU A 71 -4.62 -9.99 3.00
C GLU A 71 -3.80 -8.75 3.34
N TYR A 72 -4.46 -7.69 3.81
CA TYR A 72 -3.76 -6.49 4.25
C TYR A 72 -2.98 -6.77 5.53
N GLU A 73 -3.59 -7.46 6.49
CA GLU A 73 -2.88 -7.86 7.72
C GLU A 73 -1.67 -8.75 7.41
N GLU A 74 -1.87 -9.77 6.56
CA GLU A 74 -0.80 -10.67 6.16
C GLU A 74 0.33 -9.90 5.46
N PHE A 75 0.01 -9.04 4.49
CA PHE A 75 1.01 -8.24 3.79
C PHE A 75 1.78 -7.33 4.76
N ILE A 76 1.09 -6.62 5.67
CA ILE A 76 1.74 -5.73 6.63
C ILE A 76 2.66 -6.49 7.58
N ARG A 77 2.28 -7.69 8.01
CA ARG A 77 3.05 -8.49 8.97
C ARG A 77 4.23 -9.24 8.33
N THR A 78 4.12 -9.62 7.07
CA THR A 78 5.06 -10.56 6.43
C THR A 78 5.88 -9.96 5.30
N SER A 79 5.45 -8.84 4.72
CA SER A 79 6.19 -8.16 3.66
C SER A 79 7.39 -7.37 4.20
N PRO A 80 8.38 -7.03 3.34
CA PRO A 80 9.48 -6.18 3.74
C PRO A 80 9.10 -4.70 3.95
N ALA A 81 7.82 -4.31 3.85
CA ALA A 81 7.40 -2.91 3.88
C ALA A 81 7.88 -2.15 5.14
N ALA A 82 7.79 -2.78 6.31
CA ALA A 82 8.26 -2.17 7.56
C ALA A 82 9.78 -1.94 7.57
N ASP A 83 10.56 -2.91 7.09
CA ASP A 83 12.02 -2.80 7.00
C ASP A 83 12.47 -1.76 5.96
N ILE A 84 11.72 -1.62 4.85
CA ILE A 84 11.95 -0.58 3.84
C ILE A 84 11.69 0.80 4.45
N ALA A 85 10.55 0.99 5.11
CA ALA A 85 10.21 2.25 5.77
C ALA A 85 11.26 2.64 6.82
N ARG A 86 11.70 1.69 7.65
CA ARG A 86 12.79 1.90 8.62
C ARG A 86 14.10 2.35 7.97
N GLN A 87 14.43 1.82 6.79
CA GLN A 87 15.64 2.20 6.07
C GLN A 87 15.53 3.61 5.46
N LEU A 88 14.36 3.98 4.95
CA LEU A 88 14.10 5.28 4.32
C LEU A 88 13.98 6.43 5.34
N MET A 89 13.38 6.18 6.49
CA MET A 89 13.08 7.17 7.53
C MET A 89 14.16 7.23 8.62
N GLN A 90 15.43 7.46 8.23
CA GLN A 90 16.52 7.70 9.19
C GLN A 90 16.48 9.10 9.79
#